data_AF-A0A414JCD0-F1
#
_entry.id   AF-A0A414JCD0-F1
#
_cell.length_a   1.000
_cell.length_b   1.000
_cell.length_c   1.000
_cell.angle_alpha   90.00
_cell.angle_beta   90.00
_cell.angle_gamma   90.00
#
_symmetry.space_group_name_H-M   'P 1'
#
loop_
_entity.id
_entity.type
_entity.pdbx_description
1 polymer ?
#
loop_
_entity_poly.entity_id
_entity_poly.type
_entity_poly.pdbx_seq_one_letter_code
_entity_poly.pdbx_strand_id
1 'polypeptide(L)'
;MNSYYKALGDKDITALRTVVNNLTPSDESKITNAKDYIEGYQVSNVYTKKGLDDNSFVVYTRGSFVCKGIDTPAPSLWSSYVVKDSDNNYKILGDLAQNTQVSEYMDSLKSDEDVQKLTAEVQAAYEQAQKDDSALAQFLNGLGEEVDTSSGTSADGTTLTVTEGCNVRAEASSDSDIIGGLDTGDQVVKVGQEGDWIQIDYDGETGYVYSGLLQ
;
A
#
# COMPACT_ATOMS: atom_id res chain seq x y z
N MET A 1 15.26 -9.76 12.80
CA MET A 1 14.46 -8.52 12.64
C MET A 1 15.29 -7.25 12.79
N ASN A 2 16.09 -7.06 13.84
CA ASN A 2 16.92 -5.84 14.00
C ASN A 2 17.78 -5.51 12.78
N SER A 3 18.50 -6.49 12.22
CA SER A 3 19.31 -6.27 11.01
C SER A 3 18.48 -5.84 9.80
N TYR A 4 17.27 -6.39 9.64
CA TYR A 4 16.36 -6.03 8.56
C TYR A 4 15.89 -4.58 8.70
N TYR A 5 15.35 -4.19 9.86
CA TYR A 5 14.85 -2.82 10.07
C TYR A 5 15.95 -1.77 10.09
N LYS A 6 17.17 -2.14 10.52
CA LYS A 6 18.34 -1.27 10.36
C LYS A 6 18.64 -1.05 8.87
N ALA A 7 18.77 -2.11 8.08
CA ALA A 7 19.02 -1.99 6.65
C ALA A 7 17.87 -1.26 5.92
N LEU A 8 16.63 -1.46 6.34
CA LEU A 8 15.45 -0.76 5.82
C LEU A 8 15.43 0.73 6.20
N GLY A 9 15.98 1.11 7.35
CA GLY A 9 16.19 2.51 7.74
C GLY A 9 17.30 3.15 6.91
N ASP A 10 18.44 2.46 6.81
CA ASP A 10 19.65 2.91 6.10
C ASP A 10 19.50 2.85 4.56
N LYS A 11 18.40 2.27 4.06
CA LYS A 11 18.13 2.01 2.63
C LYS A 11 19.23 1.15 1.98
N ASP A 12 19.83 0.26 2.78
CA ASP A 12 20.92 -0.61 2.36
C ASP A 12 20.35 -1.85 1.67
N ILE A 13 20.14 -1.74 0.36
CA ILE A 13 19.67 -2.84 -0.49
C ILE A 13 20.60 -4.06 -0.42
N THR A 14 21.92 -3.83 -0.29
CA THR A 14 22.89 -4.93 -0.21
C THR A 14 22.68 -5.73 1.07
N ALA A 15 22.57 -5.05 2.21
CA ALA A 15 22.27 -5.69 3.48
C ALA A 15 20.88 -6.35 3.48
N LEU A 16 19.86 -5.71 2.89
CA LEU A 16 18.52 -6.29 2.77
C LEU A 16 18.51 -7.61 2.01
N ARG A 17 19.26 -7.72 0.90
CA ARG A 17 19.40 -8.96 0.13
C ARG A 17 20.04 -10.11 0.91
N THR A 18 20.71 -9.83 2.03
CA THR A 18 21.25 -10.90 2.91
C THR A 18 20.21 -11.47 3.86
N VAL A 19 19.13 -10.74 4.15
CA VAL A 19 18.11 -11.09 5.14
C VAL A 19 16.70 -11.27 4.57
N VAL A 20 16.50 -10.96 3.28
CA VAL A 20 15.23 -11.11 2.54
C VAL A 20 15.46 -12.02 1.33
N ASN A 21 14.63 -13.05 1.18
CA ASN A 21 14.52 -13.85 -0.02
C ASN A 21 13.71 -13.09 -1.07
N ASN A 22 14.17 -13.12 -2.32
CA ASN A 22 13.43 -12.59 -3.47
C ASN A 22 13.02 -11.11 -3.33
N LEU A 23 13.95 -10.24 -2.88
CA LEU A 23 13.71 -8.80 -2.89
C LEU A 23 13.54 -8.31 -4.35
N THR A 24 12.35 -7.88 -4.71
CA THR A 24 12.03 -7.51 -6.10
C THR A 24 12.52 -6.10 -6.44
N PRO A 25 12.69 -5.75 -7.73
CA PRO A 25 12.98 -4.37 -8.14
C PRO A 25 11.90 -3.36 -7.71
N SER A 26 10.64 -3.81 -7.59
CA SER A 26 9.55 -2.98 -7.07
C SER A 26 9.77 -2.66 -5.60
N ASP A 27 10.16 -3.65 -4.80
CA ASP A 27 10.48 -3.45 -3.38
C ASP A 27 11.67 -2.50 -3.22
N GLU A 28 12.73 -2.70 -4.00
CA GLU A 28 13.92 -1.84 -4.02
C GLU A 28 13.56 -0.37 -4.32
N SER A 29 12.67 -0.15 -5.29
CA SER A 29 12.15 1.18 -5.63
C SER A 29 11.38 1.79 -4.47
N LYS A 30 10.48 1.03 -3.83
CA LYS A 30 9.71 1.49 -2.66
C LYS A 30 10.62 1.86 -1.49
N ILE A 31 11.62 1.02 -1.20
CA ILE A 31 12.60 1.25 -0.14
C ILE A 31 13.39 2.53 -0.41
N THR A 32 13.86 2.72 -1.64
CA THR A 32 14.64 3.90 -2.03
C THR A 32 13.81 5.18 -1.93
N ASN A 33 12.56 5.14 -2.39
CA ASN A 33 11.65 6.28 -2.35
C ASN A 33 11.23 6.64 -0.91
N ALA A 34 11.25 5.67 0.01
CA ALA A 34 10.93 5.93 1.41
C ALA A 34 11.88 6.93 2.11
N LYS A 35 13.03 7.28 1.53
CA LYS A 35 13.91 8.33 2.07
C LYS A 35 13.25 9.71 2.19
N ASP A 36 12.21 9.95 1.39
CA ASP A 36 11.57 11.26 1.33
C ASP A 36 10.58 11.47 2.48
N TYR A 37 10.16 10.38 3.15
CA TYR A 37 9.18 10.42 4.23
C TYR A 37 9.52 9.56 5.46
N ILE A 38 10.51 8.65 5.42
CA ILE A 38 10.93 7.79 6.53
C ILE A 38 12.42 7.94 6.83
N GLU A 39 12.72 8.40 8.03
CA GLU A 39 14.08 8.51 8.57
C GLU A 39 14.63 7.18 9.08
N GLY A 40 13.77 6.34 9.67
CA GLY A 40 14.23 5.06 10.19
C GLY A 40 13.16 4.25 10.90
N TYR A 41 13.61 3.15 11.50
CA TYR A 41 12.78 2.19 12.21
C TYR A 41 13.41 1.84 13.55
N GLN A 42 12.57 1.68 14.57
CA GLN A 42 12.95 1.32 15.93
C GLN A 42 12.21 0.03 16.31
N VAL A 43 12.93 -1.08 16.42
CA VAL A 43 12.34 -2.36 16.87
C VAL A 43 12.29 -2.36 18.39
N SER A 44 11.11 -2.66 18.96
CA SER A 44 10.92 -2.75 20.41
C SER A 44 10.78 -4.18 20.88
N ASN A 45 9.95 -4.99 20.20
CA ASN A 45 9.78 -6.40 20.55
C ASN A 45 9.42 -7.26 19.34
N VAL A 46 9.71 -8.57 19.44
CA VAL A 46 9.44 -9.54 18.39
C VAL A 46 8.66 -10.72 18.98
N TYR A 47 7.55 -11.06 18.34
CA TYR A 47 6.70 -12.19 18.69
C TYR A 47 6.68 -13.16 17.53
N THR A 48 6.61 -14.46 17.83
CA THR A 48 6.61 -15.49 16.79
C THR A 48 5.44 -16.44 16.98
N LYS A 49 4.88 -16.87 15.85
CA LYS A 49 4.00 -18.03 15.75
C LYS A 49 4.64 -19.04 14.81
N LYS A 50 4.27 -20.31 14.94
CA LYS A 50 4.74 -21.36 14.04
C LYS A 50 4.33 -21.01 12.61
N GLY A 51 5.18 -21.32 11.63
CA GLY A 51 4.82 -21.27 10.22
C GLY A 51 4.05 -22.52 9.80
N LEU A 52 3.92 -22.68 8.48
CA LEU A 52 3.36 -23.85 7.82
C LEU A 52 4.17 -25.13 8.07
N ASP A 53 5.47 -25.01 8.38
CA ASP A 53 6.36 -26.13 8.68
C ASP A 53 7.32 -25.82 9.85
N ASP A 54 8.13 -26.80 10.24
CA ASP A 54 9.06 -26.69 11.38
C ASP A 54 10.25 -25.74 11.12
N ASN A 55 10.45 -25.31 9.87
CA ASN A 55 11.54 -24.44 9.45
C ASN A 55 11.06 -23.01 9.13
N SER A 56 9.82 -22.69 9.48
CA SER A 56 9.21 -21.41 9.18
C SER A 56 8.44 -20.82 10.36
N PHE A 57 8.33 -19.50 10.36
CA PHE A 57 7.71 -18.72 11.42
C PHE A 57 6.93 -17.54 10.84
N VAL A 58 5.80 -17.23 11.45
CA VAL A 58 5.18 -15.90 11.32
C VAL A 58 5.76 -15.03 12.41
N VAL A 59 6.33 -13.89 12.03
CA VAL A 59 7.02 -12.97 12.93
C VAL A 59 6.28 -11.65 12.97
N TYR A 60 5.77 -11.29 14.14
CA TYR A 60 5.18 -9.99 14.41
C TYR A 60 6.23 -9.09 15.08
N THR A 61 6.67 -8.05 14.38
CA THR A 61 7.63 -7.09 14.89
C THR A 61 6.91 -5.83 15.35
N ARG A 62 6.92 -5.61 16.66
CA ARG A 62 6.49 -4.36 17.26
C ARG A 62 7.65 -3.37 17.23
N GLY A 63 7.34 -2.14 16.87
CA GLY A 63 8.33 -1.08 16.80
C GLY A 63 7.68 0.27 16.49
N SER A 64 8.45 1.14 15.88
CA SER A 64 7.97 2.43 15.38
C SER A 64 8.77 2.82 14.14
N PHE A 65 8.14 3.51 13.18
CA PHE A 65 8.86 4.21 12.13
C PHE A 65 8.93 5.70 12.47
N VAL A 66 10.01 6.35 12.04
CA VAL A 66 10.23 7.78 12.27
C VAL A 66 9.96 8.51 10.96
N CYS A 67 8.94 9.36 10.95
CA CYS A 67 8.59 10.19 9.82
C CYS A 67 9.60 11.32 9.66
N LYS A 68 9.84 11.74 8.41
CA LYS A 68 10.79 12.81 8.13
C LYS A 68 10.36 14.13 8.76
N GLY A 69 11.23 14.70 9.60
CA GLY A 69 10.97 15.95 10.30
C GLY A 69 9.93 15.86 11.42
N ILE A 70 9.57 14.65 11.87
CA ILE A 70 8.65 14.42 12.99
C ILE A 70 9.38 13.68 14.10
N ASP A 71 9.51 14.32 15.26
CA ASP A 71 10.24 13.74 16.40
C ASP A 71 9.51 12.55 17.03
N THR A 72 8.17 12.58 17.03
CA THR A 72 7.34 11.51 17.60
C THR A 72 7.35 10.29 16.68
N PRO A 73 7.92 9.15 17.09
CA PRO A 73 7.90 7.93 16.28
C PRO A 73 6.47 7.39 16.19
N ALA A 74 6.07 6.87 15.03
CA ALA A 74 4.77 6.26 14.80
C ALA A 74 4.79 4.78 15.24
N PRO A 75 4.09 4.39 16.34
CA PRO A 75 4.01 3.01 16.76
C PRO A 75 3.46 2.11 15.66
N SER A 76 4.02 0.91 15.50
CA SER A 76 3.69 0.03 14.38
C SER A 76 3.89 -1.44 14.71
N LEU A 77 3.10 -2.25 14.02
CA LEU A 77 3.16 -3.70 14.04
C LEU A 77 3.29 -4.18 12.61
N TRP A 78 4.40 -4.84 12.31
CA TRP A 78 4.63 -5.44 11.00
C TRP A 78 4.64 -6.95 11.14
N SER A 79 4.06 -7.65 10.17
CA SER A 79 4.11 -9.10 10.09
C SER A 79 4.98 -9.53 8.91
N SER A 80 5.87 -10.48 9.13
CA SER A 80 6.65 -11.12 8.06
C SER A 80 6.60 -12.64 8.19
N TYR A 81 6.75 -13.31 7.06
CA TYR A 81 7.00 -14.75 7.05
C TYR A 81 8.49 -14.99 6.97
N VAL A 82 9.03 -15.82 7.85
CA VAL A 82 10.46 -16.13 7.90
C VAL A 82 10.65 -17.60 7.62
N VAL A 83 11.53 -17.92 6.68
CA VAL A 83 11.87 -19.28 6.27
C VAL A 83 13.35 -19.53 6.48
N LYS A 84 13.68 -20.78 6.80
CA LYS A 84 15.06 -21.25 6.84
C LYS A 84 15.52 -21.62 5.43
N ASP A 85 16.64 -21.07 4.98
CA ASP A 85 17.25 -21.41 3.69
C ASP A 85 18.10 -22.70 3.76
N SER A 86 18.64 -23.11 2.61
CA SER A 86 19.49 -24.30 2.49
C SER A 86 20.78 -24.24 3.32
N ASP A 87 21.22 -23.03 3.64
CA ASP A 87 22.42 -22.76 4.45
C ASP A 87 22.11 -22.64 5.95
N ASN A 88 20.88 -23.00 6.34
CA ASN A 88 20.34 -22.92 7.69
C ASN A 88 20.16 -21.50 8.25
N ASN A 89 20.16 -20.48 7.40
CA ASN A 89 19.92 -19.10 7.79
C ASN A 89 18.44 -18.76 7.69
N TYR A 90 17.94 -17.95 8.63
CA TYR A 90 16.57 -17.46 8.59
C TYR A 90 16.47 -16.16 7.79
N LYS A 91 15.59 -16.15 6.80
CA LYS A 91 15.35 -15.00 5.90
C LYS A 91 13.85 -14.71 5.79
N ILE A 92 13.53 -13.43 5.63
CA ILE A 92 12.16 -12.97 5.36
C ILE A 92 11.78 -13.38 3.94
N LEU A 93 10.59 -13.94 3.76
CA LEU A 93 10.00 -14.17 2.44
C LEU A 93 9.53 -12.83 1.85
N GLY A 94 10.24 -12.31 0.84
CA GLY A 94 9.95 -11.00 0.24
C GLY A 94 8.80 -11.00 -0.77
N ASP A 95 8.58 -12.10 -1.46
CA ASP A 95 7.54 -12.29 -2.48
C ASP A 95 6.21 -12.81 -1.91
N LEU A 96 5.88 -12.41 -0.67
CA LEU A 96 4.71 -12.87 0.07
C LEU A 96 3.41 -12.76 -0.74
N ALA A 97 3.23 -11.67 -1.50
CA ALA A 97 2.04 -11.43 -2.32
C ALA A 97 1.84 -12.49 -3.44
N GLN A 98 2.91 -13.16 -3.88
CA GLN A 98 2.83 -14.23 -4.86
C GLN A 98 2.64 -15.61 -4.20
N ASN A 99 2.82 -15.70 -2.88
CA ASN A 99 2.68 -16.93 -2.12
C ASN A 99 1.33 -16.98 -1.39
N THR A 100 0.28 -17.33 -2.14
CA THR A 100 -1.10 -17.33 -1.65
C THR A 100 -1.31 -18.21 -0.42
N GLN A 101 -0.66 -19.37 -0.35
CA GLN A 101 -0.77 -20.27 0.80
C GLN A 101 -0.21 -19.62 2.07
N VAL A 102 0.94 -18.95 1.98
CA VAL A 102 1.53 -18.26 3.13
C VAL A 102 0.71 -17.04 3.51
N SER A 103 0.23 -16.25 2.55
CA SER A 103 -0.60 -15.08 2.84
C SER A 103 -1.93 -15.44 3.50
N GLU A 104 -2.64 -16.45 2.97
CA GLU A 104 -3.89 -16.95 3.57
C GLU A 104 -3.67 -17.49 4.98
N TYR A 105 -2.55 -18.19 5.21
CA TYR A 105 -2.19 -18.66 6.54
C TYR A 105 -1.95 -17.49 7.51
N MET A 106 -1.14 -16.51 7.12
CA MET A 106 -0.90 -15.31 7.95
C MET A 106 -2.19 -14.54 8.23
N ASP A 107 -3.12 -14.47 7.27
CA ASP A 107 -4.42 -13.86 7.45
C ASP A 107 -5.29 -14.63 8.45
N SER A 108 -5.27 -15.97 8.42
CA SER A 108 -5.99 -16.78 9.38
C SER A 108 -5.56 -16.51 10.83
N LEU A 109 -4.27 -16.25 11.05
CA LEU A 109 -3.71 -15.96 12.38
C LEU A 109 -4.19 -14.62 12.96
N LYS A 110 -4.71 -13.70 12.13
CA LYS A 110 -5.30 -12.43 12.62
C LYS A 110 -6.53 -12.66 13.50
N SER A 111 -7.14 -13.85 13.45
CA SER A 111 -8.28 -14.23 14.30
C SER A 111 -7.86 -14.80 15.65
N ASP A 112 -6.57 -15.10 15.85
CA ASP A 112 -6.09 -15.62 17.14
C ASP A 112 -6.11 -14.51 18.20
N GLU A 113 -6.56 -14.85 19.42
CA GLU A 113 -6.74 -13.90 20.52
C GLU A 113 -5.45 -13.13 20.87
N ASP A 114 -4.30 -13.79 20.80
CA ASP A 114 -2.99 -13.18 21.09
C ASP A 114 -2.59 -12.15 20.02
N VAL A 115 -2.88 -12.43 18.75
CA VAL A 115 -2.63 -11.52 17.62
C VAL A 115 -3.59 -10.34 17.64
N GLN A 116 -4.87 -10.58 17.94
CA GLN A 116 -5.86 -9.50 18.11
C GLN A 116 -5.46 -8.56 19.24
N LYS A 117 -5.04 -9.11 20.39
CA LYS A 117 -4.56 -8.33 21.51
C LYS A 117 -3.33 -7.50 21.15
N LEU A 118 -2.33 -8.11 20.51
CA LEU A 118 -1.11 -7.42 20.09
C LEU A 118 -1.42 -6.28 19.10
N THR A 119 -2.33 -6.53 18.16
CA THR A 119 -2.77 -5.53 17.17
C THR A 119 -3.50 -4.36 17.85
N ALA A 120 -4.43 -4.66 18.77
CA ALA A 120 -5.17 -3.63 19.50
C ALA A 120 -4.26 -2.77 20.38
N GLU A 121 -3.28 -3.38 21.07
CA GLU A 121 -2.31 -2.64 21.89
C GLU A 121 -1.47 -1.66 21.05
N VAL A 122 -1.02 -2.09 19.87
CA VAL A 122 -0.24 -1.22 18.99
C VAL A 122 -1.10 -0.14 18.35
N GLN A 123 -2.32 -0.48 17.93
CA GLN A 123 -3.27 0.48 17.37
C GLN A 123 -3.60 1.59 18.37
N ALA A 124 -3.89 1.23 19.63
CA ALA A 124 -4.14 2.21 20.68
C ALA A 124 -2.93 3.14 20.91
N ALA A 125 -1.70 2.61 20.84
CA ALA A 125 -0.49 3.43 20.92
C ALA A 125 -0.33 4.37 19.71
N TYR A 126 -0.66 3.90 18.50
CA TYR A 126 -0.63 4.69 17.28
C TYR A 126 -1.65 5.84 17.28
N GLU A 127 -2.87 5.57 17.72
CA GLU A 127 -3.91 6.59 17.89
C GLU A 127 -3.53 7.63 18.96
N GLN A 128 -2.96 7.16 20.07
CA GLN A 128 -2.50 8.05 21.13
C GLN A 128 -1.34 8.95 20.66
N ALA A 129 -0.37 8.41 19.90
CA ALA A 129 0.72 9.19 19.35
C ALA A 129 0.24 10.32 18.41
N GLN A 130 -0.74 10.04 17.55
CA GLN A 130 -1.35 11.06 16.68
C GLN A 130 -2.17 12.09 17.45
N LYS A 131 -2.82 11.67 18.54
CA LYS A 131 -3.57 12.59 19.41
C LYS A 131 -2.65 13.54 20.15
N ASP A 132 -1.48 13.06 20.56
CA ASP A 132 -0.49 13.83 21.31
C ASP A 132 0.39 14.71 20.39
N ASP A 133 0.54 14.31 19.12
CA ASP A 133 1.32 15.05 18.12
C ASP A 133 0.50 15.30 16.84
N SER A 134 0.00 16.53 16.71
CA SER A 134 -0.77 16.96 15.54
C SER A 134 0.05 17.00 14.26
N ALA A 135 1.38 17.21 14.33
CA ALA A 135 2.25 17.20 13.15
C ALA A 135 2.42 15.78 12.63
N LEU A 136 2.57 14.80 13.54
CA LEU A 136 2.53 13.38 13.20
C LEU A 136 1.19 13.01 12.55
N ALA A 137 0.06 13.43 13.14
CA ALA A 137 -1.26 13.16 12.57
C ALA A 137 -1.43 13.76 11.16
N GLN A 138 -1.02 15.01 10.96
CA GLN A 138 -1.07 15.67 9.65
C GLN A 138 -0.17 14.98 8.63
N PHE A 139 1.04 14.60 9.01
CA PHE A 139 1.97 13.89 8.13
C PHE A 139 1.41 12.54 7.68
N LEU A 140 0.85 11.77 8.60
CA LEU A 140 0.28 10.44 8.31
C LEU A 140 -0.99 10.53 7.45
N ASN A 141 -1.84 11.52 7.68
CA ASN A 141 -2.98 11.81 6.79
C ASN A 141 -2.49 12.22 5.40
N GLY A 142 -1.43 13.04 5.33
CA GLY A 142 -0.80 13.47 4.10
C GLY A 142 -0.17 12.33 3.30
N LEU A 143 0.41 11.30 3.94
CA LEU A 143 0.87 10.09 3.23
C LEU A 143 -0.28 9.31 2.57
N GLY A 144 -1.50 9.41 3.13
CA GLY A 144 -2.71 8.86 2.52
C GLY A 144 -3.22 9.70 1.35
N GLU A 145 -2.97 11.02 1.36
CA GLU A 145 -3.37 11.97 0.32
C GLU A 145 -2.31 12.14 -0.79
N GLU A 146 -1.02 11.90 -0.52
CA GLU A 146 0.08 11.96 -1.51
C GLU A 146 0.10 10.75 -2.46
N VAL A 147 -0.74 9.74 -2.21
CA VAL A 147 -1.10 8.70 -3.20
C VAL A 147 -2.15 9.23 -4.21
N ASP A 148 -2.76 10.38 -3.94
CA ASP A 148 -3.83 10.99 -4.74
C ASP A 148 -3.46 12.37 -5.33
N THR A 149 -2.15 12.61 -5.56
CA THR A 149 -1.68 13.72 -6.42
C THR A 149 -0.97 13.28 -7.70
N SER A 150 -1.06 11.98 -8.04
CA SER A 150 -0.72 11.49 -9.38
C SER A 150 -1.54 10.29 -9.83
N SER A 151 -2.70 10.03 -9.24
CA SER A 151 -3.67 9.04 -9.72
C SER A 151 -5.01 9.31 -9.07
N GLY A 152 -5.80 10.21 -9.66
CA GLY A 152 -7.24 10.13 -9.50
C GLY A 152 -7.66 8.74 -9.97
N THR A 153 -7.88 7.83 -9.05
CA THR A 153 -8.45 6.51 -9.32
C THR A 153 -9.54 6.30 -8.31
N SER A 154 -10.66 7.00 -8.52
CA SER A 154 -11.97 6.44 -8.19
C SER A 154 -12.00 5.02 -8.77
N ALA A 155 -12.23 4.03 -7.92
CA ALA A 155 -12.17 2.61 -8.26
C ALA A 155 -12.96 2.30 -9.55
N ASP A 156 -12.38 1.45 -10.41
CA ASP A 156 -13.07 0.91 -11.58
C ASP A 156 -14.35 0.17 -11.13
N GLY A 157 -15.45 0.36 -11.88
CA GLY A 157 -16.79 -0.08 -11.50
C GLY A 157 -17.65 0.98 -10.79
N THR A 158 -17.12 2.18 -10.55
CA THR A 158 -17.92 3.31 -10.03
C THR A 158 -18.85 3.86 -11.10
N THR A 159 -20.13 4.01 -10.78
CA THR A 159 -21.10 4.74 -11.61
C THR A 159 -20.93 6.24 -11.39
N LEU A 160 -20.64 6.97 -12.46
CA LEU A 160 -20.50 8.42 -12.47
C LEU A 160 -21.69 9.05 -13.20
N THR A 161 -22.11 10.23 -12.75
CA THR A 161 -23.21 10.99 -13.34
C THR A 161 -22.69 12.17 -14.12
N VAL A 162 -23.18 12.36 -15.34
CA VAL A 162 -22.82 13.47 -16.23
C VAL A 162 -23.38 14.77 -15.68
N THR A 163 -22.50 15.73 -15.38
CA THR A 163 -22.88 17.03 -14.80
C THR A 163 -23.27 18.05 -15.85
N GLU A 164 -22.71 17.94 -17.06
CA GLU A 164 -22.98 18.78 -18.22
C GLU A 164 -22.86 17.93 -19.49
N GLY A 165 -23.73 18.13 -20.48
CA GLY A 165 -23.71 17.35 -21.71
C GLY A 165 -22.33 17.33 -22.37
N CYS A 166 -21.82 16.14 -22.68
CA CYS A 166 -20.41 15.94 -23.04
C CYS A 166 -20.24 14.97 -24.22
N ASN A 167 -19.13 15.11 -24.95
CA ASN A 167 -18.78 14.19 -26.03
C ASN A 167 -18.04 12.98 -25.49
N VAL A 168 -18.36 11.79 -26.02
CA VAL A 168 -17.58 10.57 -25.87
C VAL A 168 -16.59 10.47 -27.02
N ARG A 169 -15.32 10.26 -26.68
CA ARG A 169 -14.20 10.27 -27.63
C ARG A 169 -13.53 8.91 -27.78
N ALA A 170 -12.88 8.68 -28.92
CA ALA A 170 -12.18 7.42 -29.22
C ALA A 170 -10.86 7.25 -28.44
N GLU A 171 -10.20 8.34 -28.04
CA GLU A 171 -8.94 8.33 -27.29
C GLU A 171 -8.96 9.40 -26.18
N ALA A 172 -8.01 9.32 -25.26
CA ALA A 172 -7.81 10.27 -24.16
C ALA A 172 -7.24 11.64 -24.63
N SER A 173 -7.90 12.29 -25.58
CA SER A 173 -7.45 13.54 -26.19
C SER A 173 -8.61 14.41 -26.67
N SER A 174 -8.48 15.74 -26.52
CA SER A 174 -9.47 16.69 -27.03
C SER A 174 -9.51 16.75 -28.57
N ASP A 175 -8.47 16.23 -29.22
CA ASP A 175 -8.30 16.24 -30.67
C ASP A 175 -8.71 14.92 -31.34
N SER A 176 -9.09 13.90 -30.55
CA SER A 176 -9.52 12.61 -31.10
C SER A 176 -10.95 12.67 -31.64
N ASP A 177 -11.29 11.67 -32.46
CA ASP A 177 -12.64 11.52 -33.00
C ASP A 177 -13.70 11.41 -31.90
N ILE A 178 -14.85 12.01 -32.16
CA ILE A 178 -16.06 11.93 -31.32
C ILE A 178 -16.85 10.71 -31.79
N ILE A 179 -17.06 9.75 -30.90
CA ILE A 179 -17.78 8.51 -31.16
C ILE A 179 -19.20 8.51 -30.58
N GLY A 180 -19.51 9.48 -29.73
CA GLY A 180 -20.83 9.59 -29.09
C GLY A 180 -21.00 10.87 -28.27
N GLY A 181 -22.12 10.94 -27.56
CA GLY A 181 -22.44 12.04 -26.66
C GLY A 181 -23.33 11.57 -25.52
N LEU A 182 -23.19 12.22 -24.36
CA LEU A 182 -23.97 11.97 -23.16
C LEU A 182 -24.66 13.26 -22.74
N ASP A 183 -25.89 13.15 -22.27
CA ASP A 183 -26.67 14.26 -21.75
C ASP A 183 -26.48 14.41 -20.24
N THR A 184 -26.74 15.62 -19.72
CA THR A 184 -26.72 15.86 -18.27
C THR A 184 -27.67 14.91 -17.54
N GLY A 185 -27.15 14.23 -16.53
CA GLY A 185 -27.87 13.24 -15.73
C GLY A 185 -27.68 11.80 -16.20
N ASP A 186 -27.07 11.56 -17.36
CA ASP A 186 -26.71 10.21 -17.79
C ASP A 186 -25.72 9.58 -16.81
N GLN A 187 -25.81 8.27 -16.67
CA GLN A 187 -24.93 7.49 -15.80
C GLN A 187 -24.02 6.60 -16.63
N VAL A 188 -22.73 6.65 -16.34
CA VAL A 188 -21.70 5.84 -17.01
C VAL A 188 -20.90 5.06 -15.99
N VAL A 189 -20.47 3.86 -16.37
CA VAL A 189 -19.61 3.04 -15.52
C VAL A 189 -18.16 3.33 -15.90
N LYS A 190 -17.38 3.80 -14.94
CA LYS A 190 -15.94 3.95 -15.10
C LYS A 190 -15.29 2.58 -15.23
N VAL A 191 -14.56 2.36 -16.32
CA VAL A 191 -13.76 1.15 -16.54
C VAL A 191 -12.25 1.42 -16.47
N GLY A 192 -11.86 2.68 -16.37
CA GLY A 192 -10.46 3.10 -16.22
C GLY A 192 -10.30 4.61 -16.27
N GLN A 193 -9.06 5.09 -16.25
CA GLN A 193 -8.73 6.51 -16.38
C GLN A 193 -7.34 6.69 -16.99
N GLU A 194 -7.23 7.65 -17.91
CA GLU A 194 -5.98 8.06 -18.54
C GLU A 194 -5.82 9.59 -18.43
N GLY A 195 -4.97 10.03 -17.50
CA GLY A 195 -4.83 11.44 -17.18
C GLY A 195 -6.16 12.04 -16.69
N ASP A 196 -6.62 13.07 -17.39
CA ASP A 196 -7.90 13.75 -17.09
C ASP A 196 -9.12 13.10 -17.79
N TRP A 197 -8.94 11.96 -18.46
CA TRP A 197 -9.99 11.26 -19.21
C TRP A 197 -10.45 10.00 -18.49
N ILE A 198 -11.75 9.90 -18.26
CA ILE A 198 -12.40 8.71 -17.74
C ILE A 198 -12.73 7.77 -18.89
N GLN A 199 -12.27 6.52 -18.78
CA GLN A 199 -12.66 5.45 -19.69
C GLN A 199 -14.01 4.89 -19.25
N ILE A 200 -14.92 4.75 -20.20
CA ILE A 200 -16.26 4.18 -20.00
C ILE A 200 -16.50 3.05 -21.00
N ASP A 201 -17.35 2.10 -20.64
CA ASP A 201 -17.94 1.17 -21.62
C ASP A 201 -19.05 1.92 -22.36
N TYR A 202 -18.88 2.09 -23.67
CA TYR A 202 -19.81 2.79 -24.55
C TYR A 202 -20.12 1.89 -25.75
N ASP A 203 -21.33 1.31 -25.76
CA ASP A 203 -21.79 0.36 -26.79
C ASP A 203 -20.86 -0.85 -27.03
N GLY A 204 -20.12 -1.29 -26.00
CA GLY A 204 -19.19 -2.42 -26.06
C GLY A 204 -17.77 -2.05 -26.53
N GLU A 205 -17.51 -0.76 -26.73
CA GLU A 205 -16.18 -0.20 -27.00
C GLU A 205 -15.74 0.73 -25.86
N THR A 206 -14.42 0.92 -25.72
CA THR A 206 -13.90 1.88 -24.73
C THR A 206 -14.04 3.30 -25.24
N GLY A 207 -14.87 4.10 -24.59
CA GLY A 207 -15.00 5.55 -24.83
C GLY A 207 -14.30 6.38 -23.76
N TYR A 208 -13.95 7.62 -24.09
CA TYR A 208 -13.26 8.56 -23.19
C TYR A 208 -14.09 9.83 -22.97
N VAL A 209 -14.27 10.22 -21.72
CA VAL A 209 -14.98 11.44 -21.31
C VAL A 209 -14.10 12.26 -20.37
N TYR A 210 -14.09 13.59 -20.52
CA TYR A 210 -13.29 14.44 -19.65
C TYR A 210 -13.83 14.38 -18.21
N SER A 211 -12.94 14.08 -17.25
CA SER A 211 -13.29 13.86 -15.84
C SER A 211 -14.04 15.02 -15.19
N GLY A 212 -13.75 16.27 -15.58
CA GLY A 212 -14.44 17.45 -15.06
C GLY A 212 -15.93 17.56 -15.42
N LEU A 213 -16.47 16.62 -16.20
CA LEU A 213 -17.88 16.56 -16.62
C LEU A 213 -18.65 15.42 -15.93
N LEU A 214 -18.01 14.73 -14.98
CA LEU A 214 -18.52 13.54 -14.29
C LEU A 214 -18.37 13.69 -12.77
N GLN A 215 -19.35 13.19 -12.00
CA GLN A 215 -19.32 13.15 -10.52
C GLN A 215 -19.85 11.84 -9.94
#